data_AF-A0A7S4G2M2-F1
#
_entry.id   AF-A0A7S4G2M2-F1
#
_cell.length_a   1.000
_cell.length_b   1.000
_cell.length_c   1.000
_cell.angle_alpha   90.00
_cell.angle_beta   90.00
_cell.angle_gamma   90.00
#
_symmetry.space_group_name_H-M   'P 1'
#
loop_
_entity.id
_entity.type
_entity.pdbx_description
1 polymer ?
#
loop_
_entity_poly.entity_id
_entity_poly.type
_entity_poly.pdbx_seq_one_letter_code
_entity_poly.pdbx_strand_id
1 'polypeptide(L)'
;FFRMRPSESKLNSDVVAEFYDALLDLETPEKWKIESLTEIASQQLASGYLYETVHAIEQRIAAAQSKHKLPVWYLLDSIVKQIGEPFKSAFSERLPRLIVDNMDFETTGLRDKYTELITLWNDTAVFPRSIFAKVEAIIEGRDPSPDPPA
;
A
#
# COMPACT_ATOMS: atom_id res chain seq x y z
N PHE A 1 16.07 28.90 11.76
CA PHE A 1 16.75 27.60 11.62
C PHE A 1 16.46 26.75 12.84
N PHE A 2 15.40 25.94 12.81
CA PHE A 2 15.09 25.00 13.89
C PHE A 2 16.09 23.84 13.80
N ARG A 3 16.97 23.73 14.81
CA ARG A 3 17.91 22.62 14.94
C ARG A 3 17.12 21.45 15.56
N MET A 4 16.78 20.43 14.77
CA MET A 4 16.19 19.19 15.28
C MET A 4 17.08 18.62 16.40
N ARG A 5 16.47 18.15 17.50
CA ARG A 5 17.22 17.48 18.55
C ARG A 5 17.61 16.08 18.06
N PRO A 6 18.88 15.65 18.23
CA PRO A 6 19.33 14.32 17.81
C PRO A 6 18.50 13.16 18.38
N SER A 7 17.84 13.37 19.53
CA SER A 7 16.93 12.40 20.15
C SER A 7 15.62 12.23 19.38
N GLU A 8 15.06 13.32 18.83
CA GLU A 8 13.82 13.29 18.05
C GLU A 8 14.06 12.62 16.70
N SER A 9 15.15 12.97 16.00
CA SER A 9 15.48 12.34 14.71
C SER A 9 15.72 10.83 14.81
N LYS A 10 16.26 10.36 15.94
CA LYS A 10 16.49 8.93 16.17
C LYS A 10 15.20 8.19 16.50
N LEU A 11 14.38 8.73 17.40
CA LEU A 11 13.04 8.20 17.69
C LEU A 11 12.18 8.11 16.43
N ASN A 12 12.26 9.11 15.55
CA ASN A 12 11.56 9.14 14.28
C ASN A 12 11.99 8.01 13.35
N SER A 13 13.30 7.72 13.29
CA SER A 13 13.84 6.59 12.52
C SER A 13 13.41 5.24 13.10
N ASP A 14 13.37 5.12 14.43
CA ASP A 14 13.03 3.87 15.11
C ASP A 14 11.55 3.52 14.87
N VAL A 15 10.63 4.50 14.91
CA VAL A 15 9.20 4.30 14.64
C VAL A 15 8.94 3.84 13.21
N VAL A 16 9.64 4.43 12.23
CA VAL A 16 9.50 4.03 10.82
C VAL A 16 10.09 2.64 10.60
N ALA A 17 11.21 2.31 11.26
CA ALA A 17 11.84 0.99 11.18
C ALA A 17 10.94 -0.10 11.77
N GLU A 18 10.31 0.15 12.92
CA GLU A 18 9.41 -0.81 13.58
C GLU A 18 8.25 -1.22 12.66
N PHE A 19 7.62 -0.25 11.98
CA PHE A 19 6.56 -0.56 11.02
C PHE A 19 7.06 -1.42 9.85
N TYR A 20 8.25 -1.11 9.33
CA TYR A 20 8.84 -1.87 8.22
C TYR A 20 9.21 -3.31 8.64
N ASP A 21 9.78 -3.49 9.84
CA ASP A 21 10.10 -4.82 10.37
C ASP A 21 8.83 -5.66 10.55
N ALA A 22 7.77 -5.07 11.12
CA ALA A 22 6.48 -5.74 11.25
C ALA A 22 5.84 -6.08 9.89
N LEU A 23 6.06 -5.27 8.85
CA LEU A 23 5.64 -5.57 7.48
C LEU A 23 6.38 -6.76 6.87
N LEU A 24 7.66 -6.96 7.20
CA LEU A 24 8.45 -8.11 6.73
C LEU A 24 7.90 -9.42 7.30
N ASP A 25 7.44 -9.39 8.55
CA ASP A 25 6.86 -10.53 9.27
C ASP A 25 5.41 -10.86 8.87
N LEU A 26 4.80 -10.02 8.03
CA LEU A 26 3.47 -10.24 7.46
C LEU A 26 3.56 -11.18 6.24
N GLU A 27 3.74 -12.48 6.50
CA GLU A 27 3.79 -13.53 5.46
C GLU A 27 2.44 -14.22 5.24
N THR A 28 1.56 -14.19 6.24
CA THR A 28 0.24 -14.84 6.26
C THR A 28 -0.84 -13.78 6.54
N PRO A 29 -2.08 -13.97 6.05
CA PRO A 29 -3.17 -13.01 6.22
C PRO A 29 -3.81 -13.14 7.62
N GLU A 30 -2.98 -13.12 8.65
CA GLU A 30 -3.42 -13.22 10.04
C GLU A 30 -4.08 -11.92 10.48
N LYS A 31 -5.36 -12.02 10.85
CA LYS A 31 -6.19 -10.87 11.23
C LYS A 31 -5.53 -9.99 12.30
N TRP A 32 -4.97 -10.58 13.34
CA TRP A 32 -4.35 -9.84 14.44
C TRP A 32 -3.10 -9.05 13.99
N LYS A 33 -2.32 -9.58 13.04
CA LYS A 33 -1.16 -8.87 12.46
C LYS A 33 -1.61 -7.68 11.63
N ILE A 34 -2.65 -7.87 10.81
CA ILE A 34 -3.23 -6.80 9.99
C ILE A 34 -3.81 -5.69 10.88
N GLU A 35 -4.54 -6.05 11.94
CA GLU A 35 -5.09 -5.09 12.90
C GLU A 35 -3.99 -4.31 13.62
N SER A 36 -2.94 -5.00 14.10
CA SER A 36 -1.79 -4.36 14.74
C SER A 36 -1.04 -3.40 13.81
N LEU A 37 -0.75 -3.81 12.57
CA LEU A 37 -0.12 -2.94 11.58
C LEU A 37 -1.02 -1.75 11.17
N THR A 38 -2.34 -1.94 11.16
CA THR A 38 -3.29 -0.83 10.93
C THR A 38 -3.24 0.18 12.06
N GLU A 39 -3.13 -0.27 13.30
CA GLU A 39 -2.96 0.61 14.46
C GLU A 39 -1.64 1.38 14.40
N ILE A 40 -0.53 0.71 14.07
CA ILE A 40 0.78 1.37 13.90
C ILE A 40 0.71 2.42 12.78
N ALA A 41 0.06 2.12 11.64
CA ALA A 41 -0.13 3.07 10.55
C ALA A 41 -0.91 4.33 10.99
N SER A 42 -1.90 4.17 11.87
CA SER A 42 -2.64 5.28 12.47
C SER A 42 -1.74 6.15 13.35
N GLN A 43 -0.87 5.54 14.17
CA GLN A 43 0.09 6.25 15.01
C GLN A 43 1.16 6.99 14.18
N GLN A 44 1.63 6.36 13.10
CA GLN A 44 2.55 6.96 12.14
C GLN A 44 1.93 8.18 11.45
N LEU A 45 0.67 8.08 11.02
CA LEU A 45 -0.07 9.21 10.47
C LEU A 45 -0.16 10.36 11.46
N ALA A 46 -0.52 10.09 12.73
CA ALA A 46 -0.58 11.11 13.78
C ALA A 46 0.78 11.80 14.04
N SER A 47 1.88 11.10 13.73
CA SER A 47 3.25 11.58 13.89
C SER A 47 3.82 12.22 12.60
N GLY A 48 3.04 12.29 11.52
CA GLY A 48 3.44 12.92 10.26
C GLY A 48 4.15 12.02 9.25
N TYR A 49 4.17 10.70 9.46
CA TYR A 49 4.88 9.72 8.61
C TYR A 49 4.04 9.10 7.49
N LEU A 50 3.05 9.83 6.97
CA LEU A 50 2.13 9.31 5.95
C LEU A 50 2.89 8.70 4.76
N TYR A 51 3.84 9.44 4.19
CA TYR A 51 4.50 9.04 2.96
C TYR A 51 5.49 7.91 3.19
N GLU A 52 6.12 7.86 4.36
CA GLU A 52 7.01 6.78 4.79
C GLU A 52 6.22 5.48 4.96
N THR A 53 5.07 5.51 5.65
CA THR A 53 4.18 4.35 5.79
C THR A 53 3.69 3.85 4.44
N VAL A 54 3.23 4.76 3.56
CA VAL A 54 2.80 4.38 2.21
C VAL A 54 3.96 3.74 1.45
N HIS A 55 5.12 4.39 1.42
CA HIS A 55 6.29 3.89 0.70
C HIS A 55 6.75 2.52 1.20
N ALA A 56 6.72 2.28 2.51
CA ALA A 56 7.05 0.99 3.10
C ALA A 56 6.12 -0.13 2.61
N ILE A 57 4.81 0.14 2.54
CA ILE A 57 3.82 -0.81 2.02
C ILE A 57 4.07 -1.10 0.53
N GLU A 58 4.36 -0.08 -0.26
CA GLU A 58 4.65 -0.23 -1.70
C GLU A 58 5.89 -1.05 -1.96
N GLN A 59 6.99 -0.74 -1.27
CA GLN A 59 8.21 -1.52 -1.35
C GLN A 59 7.95 -2.97 -0.98
N ARG A 60 7.16 -3.21 0.07
CA ARG A 60 6.81 -4.56 0.49
C ARG A 60 5.99 -5.30 -0.56
N ILE A 61 5.00 -4.65 -1.20
CA ILE A 61 4.23 -5.24 -2.31
C ILE A 61 5.16 -5.59 -3.49
N ALA A 62 6.09 -4.71 -3.85
CA ALA A 62 7.01 -4.91 -4.96
C ALA A 62 8.04 -6.02 -4.69
N ALA A 63 8.62 -6.06 -3.48
CA ALA A 63 9.74 -6.93 -3.13
C ALA A 63 9.34 -8.31 -2.59
N ALA A 64 8.12 -8.47 -2.06
CA ALA A 64 7.67 -9.74 -1.51
C ALA A 64 7.55 -10.83 -2.59
N GLN A 65 7.84 -12.08 -2.21
CA GLN A 65 7.51 -13.24 -3.05
C GLN A 65 6.01 -13.31 -3.28
N SER A 66 5.57 -13.84 -4.43
CA SER A 66 4.16 -13.86 -4.85
C SER A 66 3.20 -14.34 -3.75
N LYS A 67 3.59 -15.40 -3.02
CA LYS A 67 2.83 -15.96 -1.88
C LYS A 67 2.65 -15.02 -0.67
N HIS A 68 3.52 -14.04 -0.48
CA HIS A 68 3.49 -13.11 0.66
C HIS A 68 2.89 -11.75 0.30
N LYS A 69 2.53 -11.51 -0.97
CA LYS A 69 1.96 -10.23 -1.42
C LYS A 69 0.51 -10.02 -0.94
N LEU A 70 -0.31 -11.08 -0.96
CA LEU A 70 -1.73 -10.98 -0.63
C LEU A 70 -2.00 -10.44 0.80
N PRO A 71 -1.29 -10.87 1.86
CA PRO A 71 -1.40 -10.27 3.19
C PRO A 71 -1.17 -8.75 3.21
N VAL A 72 -0.22 -8.26 2.42
CA VAL A 72 0.13 -6.84 2.34
C VAL A 72 -0.97 -6.04 1.63
N TRP A 73 -1.60 -6.63 0.62
CA TRP A 73 -2.80 -6.06 -0.01
C TRP A 73 -3.97 -5.96 0.97
N TYR A 74 -4.16 -6.96 1.83
CA TYR A 74 -5.18 -6.89 2.89
C TYR A 74 -4.85 -5.86 3.97
N LEU A 75 -3.57 -5.62 4.26
CA LEU A 75 -3.19 -4.51 5.12
C LEU A 75 -3.54 -3.16 4.49
N LEU A 76 -3.25 -2.97 3.20
CA LEU A 76 -3.65 -1.75 2.48
C LEU A 76 -5.17 -1.57 2.56
N ASP A 77 -5.94 -2.61 2.26
CA ASP A 77 -7.41 -2.62 2.39
C ASP A 77 -7.89 -2.17 3.77
N SER A 78 -7.29 -2.75 4.82
CA SER A 78 -7.59 -2.42 6.21
C SER A 78 -7.31 -0.95 6.53
N ILE A 79 -6.15 -0.43 6.15
CA ILE A 79 -5.76 0.97 6.36
C ILE A 79 -6.74 1.92 5.67
N VAL A 80 -7.08 1.67 4.40
CA VAL A 80 -7.98 2.58 3.67
C VAL A 80 -9.43 2.50 4.13
N LYS A 81 -9.88 1.35 4.63
CA LYS A 81 -11.24 1.20 5.18
C LYS A 81 -11.37 1.78 6.58
N GLN A 82 -10.39 1.56 7.44
CA GLN A 82 -10.46 1.94 8.85
C GLN A 82 -9.99 3.39 9.10
N ILE A 83 -8.91 3.81 8.43
CA ILE A 83 -8.33 5.16 8.62
C ILE A 83 -8.84 6.11 7.55
N GLY A 84 -8.82 5.68 6.28
CA GLY A 84 -9.33 6.49 5.17
C GLY A 84 -8.36 7.58 4.71
N GLU A 85 -8.76 8.85 4.76
CA GLU A 85 -7.88 9.96 4.39
C GLU A 85 -6.85 10.26 5.48
N PRO A 86 -5.62 10.66 5.15
CA PRO A 86 -5.09 10.93 3.80
C PRO A 86 -4.49 9.71 3.07
N PHE A 87 -4.55 8.51 3.64
CA PHE A 87 -4.00 7.30 3.02
C PHE A 87 -4.66 6.98 1.68
N LYS A 88 -5.99 7.11 1.59
CA LYS A 88 -6.73 6.91 0.34
C LYS A 88 -6.18 7.76 -0.80
N SER A 89 -6.02 9.07 -0.58
CA SER A 89 -5.43 9.96 -1.58
C SER A 89 -3.99 9.56 -1.92
N ALA A 90 -3.16 9.30 -0.91
CA ALA A 90 -1.74 8.94 -1.12
C ALA A 90 -1.53 7.62 -1.88
N PHE A 91 -2.41 6.63 -1.68
CA PHE A 91 -2.37 5.38 -2.46
C PHE A 91 -2.95 5.57 -3.86
N SER A 92 -3.97 6.42 -4.02
CA SER A 92 -4.68 6.59 -5.30
C SER A 92 -3.76 6.97 -6.47
N GLU A 93 -2.71 7.74 -6.20
CA GLU A 93 -1.72 8.16 -7.20
C GLU A 93 -0.90 6.98 -7.76
N ARG A 94 -0.66 5.97 -6.93
CA ARG A 94 0.30 4.89 -7.19
C ARG A 94 -0.39 3.56 -7.49
N LEU A 95 -1.64 3.43 -7.06
CA LEU A 95 -2.46 2.24 -7.14
C LEU A 95 -2.60 1.65 -8.56
N PRO A 96 -2.80 2.43 -9.64
CA PRO A 96 -2.93 1.85 -10.98
C PRO A 96 -1.71 0.99 -11.36
N ARG A 97 -0.51 1.52 -11.09
CA ARG A 97 0.74 0.83 -11.42
C ARG A 97 0.97 -0.37 -10.51
N LEU A 98 0.75 -0.20 -9.20
CA LEU A 98 0.84 -1.31 -8.25
C LEU A 98 -0.10 -2.46 -8.61
N ILE A 99 -1.30 -2.18 -9.10
CA ILE A 99 -2.23 -3.22 -9.51
C ILE A 99 -1.67 -4.02 -10.67
N VAL A 100 -1.28 -3.33 -11.76
CA VAL A 100 -0.77 -3.98 -12.98
C VAL A 100 0.50 -4.78 -12.69
N ASP A 101 1.47 -4.21 -11.97
CA ASP A 101 2.74 -4.87 -11.67
C ASP A 101 2.59 -6.10 -10.74
N ASN A 102 1.40 -6.33 -10.16
CA ASN A 102 1.13 -7.42 -9.23
C ASN A 102 0.00 -8.36 -9.68
N MET A 103 -0.42 -8.32 -10.95
CA MET A 103 -1.41 -9.28 -11.48
C MET A 103 -0.84 -10.70 -11.60
N ASP A 104 0.49 -10.85 -11.63
CA ASP A 104 1.18 -12.12 -11.81
C ASP A 104 1.35 -12.89 -10.49
N PHE A 105 0.27 -13.53 -10.07
CA PHE A 105 0.31 -14.52 -8.98
C PHE A 105 0.67 -15.92 -9.50
N GLU A 106 1.57 -16.60 -8.79
CA GLU A 106 2.03 -17.98 -9.10
C GLU A 106 0.93 -19.03 -8.91
N THR A 107 0.02 -18.78 -7.97
CA THR A 107 -1.08 -19.71 -7.66
C THR A 107 -2.42 -19.10 -8.04
N THR A 108 -3.27 -19.88 -8.70
CA THR A 108 -4.61 -19.45 -9.12
C THR A 108 -5.44 -18.98 -7.93
N GLY A 109 -5.41 -19.69 -6.81
CA GLY A 109 -6.18 -19.30 -5.62
C GLY A 109 -5.76 -17.97 -4.98
N LEU A 110 -4.47 -17.57 -5.07
CA LEU A 110 -4.05 -16.24 -4.62
C LEU A 110 -4.45 -15.17 -5.63
N ARG A 111 -4.36 -15.48 -6.93
CA ARG A 111 -4.83 -14.60 -8.01
C ARG A 111 -6.31 -14.28 -7.89
N ASP A 112 -7.14 -15.29 -7.60
CA ASP A 112 -8.58 -15.14 -7.49
C ASP A 112 -8.92 -14.21 -6.32
N LYS A 113 -8.34 -14.45 -5.14
CA LYS A 113 -8.52 -13.58 -3.96
C LYS A 113 -8.05 -12.15 -4.18
N TYR A 114 -6.94 -11.98 -4.87
CA TYR A 114 -6.47 -10.66 -5.26
C TYR A 114 -7.44 -9.96 -6.21
N THR A 115 -7.89 -10.67 -7.25
CA THR A 115 -8.84 -10.13 -8.23
C THR A 115 -10.18 -9.78 -7.60
N GLU A 116 -10.67 -10.61 -6.68
CA GLU A 116 -11.86 -10.33 -5.88
C GLU A 116 -11.69 -9.04 -5.05
N LEU A 117 -10.54 -8.84 -4.42
CA LEU A 117 -10.25 -7.62 -3.66
C LEU A 117 -10.28 -6.37 -4.55
N ILE A 118 -9.61 -6.40 -5.70
CA ILE A 118 -9.57 -5.26 -6.64
C ILE A 118 -10.96 -4.98 -7.20
N THR A 119 -11.71 -6.03 -7.55
CA THR A 119 -13.11 -5.91 -8.03
C THR A 119 -13.99 -5.28 -6.95
N LEU A 120 -13.88 -5.74 -5.70
CA LEU A 120 -14.62 -5.20 -4.57
C LEU A 120 -14.36 -3.71 -4.39
N TRP A 121 -13.12 -3.25 -4.51
CA TRP A 121 -12.80 -1.83 -4.41
C TRP A 121 -13.46 -0.97 -5.49
N ASN A 122 -13.55 -1.48 -6.72
CA ASN A 122 -14.23 -0.81 -7.83
C ASN A 122 -15.75 -0.76 -7.60
N ASP A 123 -16.34 -1.90 -7.23
CA ASP A 123 -17.80 -2.04 -7.08
C ASP A 123 -18.34 -1.26 -5.89
N THR A 124 -17.58 -1.23 -4.78
CA THR A 124 -17.98 -0.55 -3.54
C THR A 124 -17.44 0.88 -3.44
N ALA A 125 -16.78 1.37 -4.49
CA ALA A 125 -16.19 2.72 -4.55
C ALA A 125 -15.25 3.03 -3.36
N VAL A 126 -14.46 2.05 -2.91
CA VAL A 126 -13.36 2.29 -1.95
C VAL A 126 -12.37 3.29 -2.54
N PHE A 127 -12.11 3.15 -3.83
CA PHE A 127 -11.34 4.04 -4.67
C PHE A 127 -12.17 4.58 -5.84
N PRO A 128 -11.85 5.77 -6.38
CA PRO A 128 -12.54 6.30 -7.56
C PRO A 128 -12.44 5.39 -8.79
N ARG A 129 -13.52 5.30 -9.58
CA ARG A 129 -13.55 4.53 -10.85
C ARG A 129 -12.46 4.93 -11.84
N SER A 130 -12.01 6.18 -11.79
CA SER A 130 -10.93 6.69 -12.65
C SER A 130 -9.60 5.97 -12.42
N ILE A 131 -9.37 5.39 -11.25
CA ILE A 131 -8.18 4.56 -10.97
C ILE A 131 -8.26 3.26 -11.76
N PHE A 132 -9.40 2.57 -11.73
CA PHE A 132 -9.59 1.31 -12.46
C PHE A 132 -9.60 1.52 -13.97
N ALA A 133 -10.15 2.64 -14.45
CA ALA A 133 -10.03 3.03 -15.85
C ALA A 133 -8.56 3.24 -16.28
N LYS A 134 -7.70 3.76 -15.41
CA LYS A 134 -6.25 3.84 -15.66
C LYS A 134 -5.61 2.45 -15.67
N VAL A 135 -5.99 1.55 -14.77
CA VAL A 135 -5.52 0.15 -14.77
C VAL A 135 -5.84 -0.51 -16.13
N GLU A 136 -7.09 -0.41 -16.59
CA GLU A 136 -7.51 -0.94 -17.89
C GLU A 136 -6.72 -0.32 -19.05
N ALA A 137 -6.50 1.00 -19.03
CA ALA A 137 -5.69 1.66 -20.05
C ALA A 137 -4.24 1.17 -20.08
N ILE A 138 -3.62 0.95 -18.91
CA ILE A 138 -2.25 0.42 -18.81
C ILE A 138 -2.19 -1.02 -19.38
N ILE A 139 -3.16 -1.87 -19.03
CA ILE A 139 -3.24 -3.26 -19.53
C ILE A 139 -3.39 -3.29 -21.06
N GLU A 140 -4.20 -2.38 -21.62
CA GLU A 140 -4.38 -2.25 -23.07
C GLU A 140 -3.20 -1.59 -23.80
N GLY A 141 -2.13 -1.21 -23.09
CA GLY A 141 -0.98 -0.52 -23.66
C GLY A 141 -1.30 0.91 -24.13
N ARG A 142 -2.40 1.50 -23.62
CA ARG A 142 -2.81 2.90 -23.86
C ARG A 142 -2.27 3.87 -22.81
N ASP A 143 -1.34 3.44 -21.97
CA ASP A 143 -0.74 4.27 -20.93
C ASP A 143 -0.12 5.53 -21.54
N PRO A 144 -0.66 6.74 -21.27
CA PRO A 144 0.07 7.95 -21.56
C PRO A 144 1.15 8.05 -20.49
N SER A 145 2.30 7.42 -20.76
CA SER A 145 3.51 7.68 -19.98
C SER A 145 3.65 9.20 -19.85
N PRO A 146 3.91 9.75 -18.65
CA PRO A 146 4.19 11.17 -18.54
C PRO A 146 5.40 11.44 -19.43
N ASP A 147 5.25 12.33 -20.41
CA ASP A 147 6.34 12.74 -21.27
C ASP A 147 7.61 12.95 -20.43
N PRO A 148 8.79 12.46 -20.89
CA PRO A 148 10.03 12.75 -20.18
C PRO A 148 10.16 14.26 -20.04
N PRO A 149 10.60 14.77 -18.88
CA PRO A 149 10.73 16.22 -18.67
C PRO A 149 11.63 16.79 -19.77
N ALA A 150 11.07 17.70 -20.55
CA ALA A 150 11.78 18.51 -21.54
C ALA A 150 12.76 19.49 -20.86
#